data_AF-A0A9Q0UMJ3-F1
#
_entry.id   AF-A0A9Q0UMJ3-F1
#
_cell.length_a   1.000
_cell.length_b   1.000
_cell.length_c   1.000
_cell.angle_alpha   90.00
_cell.angle_beta   90.00
_cell.angle_gamma   90.00
#
_symmetry.space_group_name_H-M   'P 1'
#
loop_
_entity.id
_entity.type
_entity.pdbx_description
1 polymer ?
#
loop_
_entity_poly.entity_id
_entity_poly.type
_entity_poly.pdbx_seq_one_letter_code
_entity_poly.pdbx_strand_id
1 'polypeptide(L)'
;MVDYPYPSAFMMPLPGYPIREVCKRIDGCPNGTTILERIFEGISVYYNYTGELHCFELDDDPHGLDGWNWQACTEMVMPMSSSHDQSMYPTYDFNYSSFQEGCWEEFGVIPRPRWITTEFGGQ
;
A
#
# COMPACT_ATOMS: atom_id res chain seq x y z
N MET A 1 -3.15 -6.68 5.37
CA MET A 1 -2.39 -6.46 6.62
C MET A 1 -3.30 -6.30 7.83
N VAL A 2 -4.35 -5.47 7.77
CA VAL A 2 -5.23 -5.15 8.93
C VAL A 2 -6.60 -5.87 8.90
N ASP A 3 -6.65 -7.14 8.45
CA ASP A 3 -7.91 -7.90 8.34
C ASP A 3 -8.29 -8.58 9.67
N TYR A 4 -8.50 -7.78 10.72
CA TYR A 4 -8.79 -8.28 12.07
C TYR A 4 -10.26 -8.69 12.22
N PRO A 5 -10.59 -9.67 13.09
CA PRO A 5 -11.97 -10.13 13.28
C PRO A 5 -12.85 -9.18 14.12
N TYR A 6 -12.32 -8.02 14.52
CA TYR A 6 -12.98 -7.01 15.34
C TYR A 6 -12.58 -5.59 14.88
N PRO A 7 -13.37 -4.55 15.20
CA PRO A 7 -13.03 -3.18 14.85
C PRO A 7 -11.69 -2.74 15.44
N SER A 8 -10.90 -2.01 14.66
CA SER A 8 -9.57 -1.54 15.06
C SER A 8 -9.27 -0.17 14.47
N ALA A 9 -8.36 0.58 15.09
CA ALA A 9 -7.93 1.91 14.64
C ALA A 9 -6.39 2.02 14.62
N PHE A 10 -5.73 0.99 14.07
CA PHE A 10 -4.25 0.96 14.01
C PHE A 10 -3.71 1.85 12.88
N MET A 11 -4.07 1.55 11.63
CA MET A 11 -3.74 2.40 10.48
C MET A 11 -4.84 3.43 10.23
N MET A 12 -6.08 2.94 10.10
CA MET A 12 -7.30 3.71 9.94
C MET A 12 -8.39 3.10 10.84
N PRO A 13 -9.45 3.85 11.20
CA PRO A 13 -10.64 3.28 11.83
C PRO A 13 -11.35 2.32 10.88
N LEU A 14 -11.34 1.02 11.19
CA LEU A 14 -11.88 -0.04 10.34
C LEU A 14 -12.86 -0.96 11.11
N PRO A 15 -13.87 -1.53 10.42
CA PRO A 15 -14.73 -2.55 10.99
C PRO A 15 -13.97 -3.88 11.19
N GLY A 16 -14.60 -4.82 11.89
CA GLY A 16 -14.14 -6.21 11.88
C GLY A 16 -14.36 -6.86 10.51
N TYR A 17 -13.38 -7.64 10.06
CA TYR A 17 -13.28 -8.26 8.74
C TYR A 17 -13.36 -7.23 7.60
N PRO A 18 -12.49 -6.21 7.57
CA PRO A 18 -12.58 -5.12 6.61
C PRO A 18 -12.46 -5.59 5.16
N ILE A 19 -11.70 -6.64 4.85
CA ILE A 19 -11.61 -7.16 3.47
C ILE A 19 -12.96 -7.71 3.00
N ARG A 20 -13.68 -8.40 3.88
CA ARG A 20 -15.02 -8.89 3.57
C ARG A 20 -15.99 -7.73 3.32
N GLU A 21 -15.89 -6.64 4.08
CA GLU A 21 -16.74 -5.47 3.88
C GLU A 21 -16.41 -4.74 2.56
N VAL A 22 -15.13 -4.64 2.18
CA VAL A 22 -14.70 -4.13 0.87
C VAL A 22 -15.33 -4.94 -0.27
N CYS A 23 -15.20 -6.28 -0.24
CA CYS A 23 -15.81 -7.15 -1.26
C CYS A 23 -17.33 -6.97 -1.33
N LYS A 24 -17.99 -6.92 -0.17
CA LYS A 24 -19.45 -6.71 -0.09
C LYS A 24 -19.89 -5.38 -0.70
N ARG A 25 -19.11 -4.31 -0.55
CA ARG A 25 -19.39 -3.00 -1.18
C ARG A 25 -19.24 -3.04 -2.69
N ILE A 26 -18.17 -3.68 -3.19
CA ILE A 26 -17.91 -3.85 -4.63
C ILE A 26 -19.03 -4.68 -5.28
N ASP A 27 -19.36 -5.83 -4.68
CA ASP A 27 -20.34 -6.78 -5.23
C ASP A 27 -21.78 -6.29 -5.08
N GLY A 28 -22.06 -5.50 -4.02
CA GLY A 28 -23.38 -4.94 -3.74
C GLY A 28 -23.81 -3.80 -4.66
N CYS A 29 -22.92 -3.25 -5.49
CA CYS A 29 -23.25 -2.16 -6.40
C CYS A 29 -24.26 -2.59 -7.49
N PRO A 30 -25.22 -1.72 -7.87
CA PRO A 30 -26.23 -2.02 -8.89
C PRO A 30 -25.68 -2.44 -10.25
N ASN A 31 -26.48 -3.19 -11.01
CA ASN A 31 -26.15 -3.49 -12.40
C ASN A 31 -26.07 -2.19 -13.21
N GLY A 32 -24.97 -2.01 -13.95
CA GLY A 32 -24.68 -0.79 -14.71
C GLY A 32 -23.70 0.17 -14.02
N THR A 33 -23.38 -0.01 -12.73
CA THR A 33 -22.30 0.74 -12.05
C THR A 33 -20.95 0.42 -12.68
N THR A 34 -20.16 1.46 -12.94
CA THR A 34 -18.84 1.34 -13.57
C THR A 34 -17.84 0.63 -12.65
N ILE A 35 -16.77 0.07 -13.24
CA ILE A 35 -15.70 -0.58 -12.46
C ILE A 35 -15.07 0.41 -11.48
N LEU A 36 -14.85 1.67 -11.90
CA LEU A 36 -14.23 2.68 -11.06
C LEU A 36 -15.11 3.06 -9.86
N GLU A 37 -16.42 3.22 -10.05
CA GLU A 37 -17.36 3.47 -8.96
C GLU A 37 -17.43 2.29 -7.97
N ARG A 38 -17.38 1.05 -8.46
CA ARG A 38 -17.30 -0.14 -7.60
C ARG A 38 -16.03 -0.15 -6.76
N ILE A 39 -14.90 0.17 -7.37
CA ILE A 39 -13.62 0.30 -6.65
C ILE A 39 -13.69 1.42 -5.61
N PHE A 40 -14.28 2.57 -5.96
CA PHE A 40 -14.48 3.69 -5.04
C PHE A 40 -15.33 3.29 -3.81
N GLU A 41 -16.43 2.57 -4.01
CA GLU A 41 -17.26 2.04 -2.92
C GLU A 41 -16.48 1.07 -2.02
N GLY A 42 -15.61 0.24 -2.60
CA GLY A 42 -14.72 -0.65 -1.85
C GLY A 42 -13.68 0.11 -1.03
N ILE A 43 -12.93 1.02 -1.66
CA ILE A 43 -11.87 1.83 -1.03
C ILE A 43 -12.43 2.74 0.07
N SER A 44 -13.69 3.16 -0.05
CA SER A 44 -14.39 3.94 0.97
C SER A 44 -14.45 3.25 2.33
N VAL A 45 -14.38 1.92 2.40
CA VAL A 45 -14.27 1.18 3.67
C VAL A 45 -12.95 1.46 4.38
N TYR A 46 -11.86 1.73 3.65
CA TYR A 46 -10.56 2.02 4.25
C TYR A 46 -10.41 3.51 4.59
N TYR A 47 -10.72 4.38 3.63
CA TYR A 47 -10.49 5.82 3.79
C TYR A 47 -11.59 6.52 4.56
N ASN A 48 -12.86 6.12 4.40
CA ASN A 48 -14.00 6.88 4.91
C ASN A 48 -15.05 6.01 5.59
N TYR A 49 -14.60 5.06 6.41
CA TYR A 49 -15.50 4.19 7.17
C TYR A 49 -16.42 4.97 8.12
N THR A 50 -15.93 6.07 8.71
CA THR A 50 -16.69 6.94 9.62
C THR A 50 -17.69 7.84 8.89
N GLY A 51 -17.51 8.08 7.58
CA GLY A 51 -18.34 8.96 6.78
C GLY A 51 -18.04 10.46 6.97
N GLU A 52 -16.92 10.80 7.61
CA GLU A 52 -16.54 12.19 7.91
C GLU A 52 -15.78 12.89 6.77
N LEU A 53 -15.15 12.13 5.86
CA LEU A 53 -14.40 12.69 4.74
C LEU A 53 -15.28 12.99 3.54
N HIS A 54 -15.03 14.13 2.89
CA HIS A 54 -15.69 14.53 1.64
C HIS A 54 -14.90 14.17 0.39
N CYS A 55 -13.57 14.04 0.50
CA CYS A 55 -12.67 13.66 -0.58
C CYS A 55 -11.51 12.80 -0.05
N PHE A 56 -10.84 12.06 -0.93
CA PHE A 56 -9.65 11.29 -0.58
C PHE A 56 -8.41 12.07 -1.01
N GLU A 57 -7.58 12.44 -0.05
CA GLU A 57 -6.25 13.00 -0.32
C GLU A 57 -5.28 11.83 -0.53
N LEU A 58 -4.77 11.72 -1.75
CA LEU A 58 -3.93 10.57 -2.15
C LEU A 58 -2.45 10.77 -1.79
N ASP A 59 -2.03 12.02 -1.60
CA ASP A 59 -0.65 12.41 -1.29
C ASP A 59 -0.43 12.68 0.21
N ASP A 60 -1.40 12.32 1.06
CA ASP A 60 -1.28 12.51 2.51
C ASP A 60 -0.33 11.46 3.12
N ASP A 61 0.48 11.91 4.08
CA ASP A 61 1.33 11.04 4.91
C ASP A 61 0.95 11.19 6.39
N PRO A 62 -0.19 10.59 6.81
CA PRO A 62 -0.67 10.71 8.18
C PRO A 62 0.21 9.92 9.18
N HIS A 63 1.20 9.17 8.70
CA HIS A 63 2.01 8.27 9.52
C HIS A 63 3.48 8.66 9.61
N GLY A 64 3.93 9.70 8.89
CA GLY A 64 5.30 10.20 8.96
C GLY A 64 6.31 9.17 8.47
N LEU A 65 6.16 8.73 7.23
CA LEU A 65 6.92 7.67 6.59
C LEU A 65 8.30 8.11 6.10
N ASP A 66 8.67 9.39 6.18
CA ASP A 66 10.00 9.88 5.77
C ASP A 66 11.17 9.08 6.36
N GLY A 67 11.09 8.75 7.65
CA GLY A 67 12.11 7.93 8.31
C GLY A 67 12.20 6.52 7.74
N TRP A 68 11.05 5.94 7.38
CA TRP A 68 10.97 4.63 6.73
C TRP A 68 11.48 4.68 5.28
N ASN A 69 11.16 5.75 4.54
CA ASN A 69 11.64 5.97 3.18
C ASN A 69 13.17 6.06 3.15
N TRP A 70 13.77 6.77 4.11
CA TRP A 70 15.23 6.79 4.26
C TRP A 70 15.82 5.40 4.56
N GLN A 71 15.18 4.60 5.42
CA GLN A 71 15.61 3.23 5.71
C GLN A 71 15.53 2.34 4.46
N ALA A 72 14.44 2.44 3.69
CA ALA A 72 14.25 1.70 2.44
C ALA A 72 15.28 2.10 1.38
N CYS A 73 15.64 3.38 1.32
CA CYS A 73 16.67 3.92 0.43
C CYS A 73 18.11 3.62 0.86
N THR A 74 18.34 3.02 2.03
CA THR A 74 19.70 2.72 2.52
C THR A 74 19.92 1.22 2.70
N GLU A 75 19.20 0.60 3.62
CA GLU A 75 19.45 -0.79 4.05
C GLU A 75 18.26 -1.71 3.79
N MET A 76 17.03 -1.22 4.02
CA MET A 76 15.79 -2.00 3.90
C MET A 76 15.28 -2.07 2.45
N VAL A 77 16.17 -2.39 1.52
CA VAL A 77 15.83 -2.53 0.10
C VAL A 77 15.03 -3.81 -0.10
N MET A 78 13.72 -3.69 -0.31
CA MET A 78 12.80 -4.82 -0.47
C MET A 78 12.16 -4.78 -1.87
N PRO A 79 12.70 -5.55 -2.84
CA PRO A 79 12.13 -5.63 -4.19
C PRO A 79 10.70 -6.19 -4.17
N MET A 80 9.75 -5.45 -4.74
CA MET A 80 8.36 -5.88 -4.91
C MET A 80 7.94 -5.73 -6.37
N SER A 81 7.31 -6.76 -6.92
CA SER A 81 6.75 -6.76 -8.28
C SER A 81 5.33 -7.33 -8.26
N SER A 82 4.52 -6.96 -9.25
CA SER A 82 3.18 -7.51 -9.49
C SER A 82 3.05 -7.96 -10.95
N SER A 83 2.31 -9.05 -11.17
CA SER A 83 2.01 -9.55 -12.52
C SER A 83 0.55 -9.96 -12.62
N HIS A 84 0.01 -9.93 -13.82
CA HIS A 84 -1.39 -10.31 -14.09
C HIS A 84 -1.68 -11.79 -13.75
N ASP A 85 -0.70 -12.68 -13.89
CA ASP A 85 -0.90 -14.12 -13.67
C ASP A 85 -0.81 -14.52 -12.18
N GLN A 86 -0.18 -13.68 -11.35
CA GLN A 86 0.06 -13.98 -9.94
C GLN A 86 -0.65 -13.03 -8.98
N SER A 87 -1.23 -11.94 -9.50
CA SER A 87 -1.88 -10.90 -8.70
C SER A 87 -3.04 -10.24 -9.44
N MET A 88 -3.91 -9.57 -8.70
CA MET A 88 -5.02 -8.78 -9.25
C MET A 88 -4.64 -7.33 -9.58
N TYR A 89 -3.35 -6.98 -9.48
CA TYR A 89 -2.85 -5.62 -9.69
C TYR A 89 -2.30 -5.44 -11.11
N PRO A 90 -2.21 -4.19 -11.61
CA PRO A 90 -1.45 -3.89 -12.82
C PRO A 90 -0.02 -4.43 -12.74
N THR A 91 0.53 -4.84 -13.88
CA THR A 91 1.91 -5.34 -13.95
C THR A 91 2.89 -4.23 -13.57
N TYR A 92 3.81 -4.55 -12.66
CA TYR A 92 4.90 -3.69 -12.24
C TYR A 92 6.12 -4.55 -11.92
N ASP A 93 7.26 -4.22 -12.52
CA ASP A 93 8.52 -4.90 -12.27
C ASP A 93 9.48 -3.96 -11.54
N PHE A 94 9.99 -4.42 -10.39
CA PHE A 94 11.00 -3.69 -9.64
C PHE A 94 12.28 -3.48 -10.47
N ASN A 95 12.68 -2.22 -10.64
CA ASN A 95 13.92 -1.85 -11.30
C ASN A 95 14.88 -1.19 -10.29
N TYR A 96 15.97 -1.88 -9.96
CA TYR A 96 16.95 -1.38 -9.00
C TYR A 96 17.63 -0.08 -9.43
N SER A 97 17.90 0.12 -10.72
CA SER A 97 18.55 1.35 -11.21
C SER A 97 17.64 2.56 -11.02
N SER A 98 16.35 2.43 -11.35
CA SER A 98 15.37 3.50 -11.12
C SER A 98 15.13 3.76 -9.63
N PHE A 99 15.09 2.71 -8.81
CA PHE A 99 14.99 2.83 -7.35
C PHE A 99 16.20 3.58 -6.76
N GLN A 100 17.41 3.24 -7.20
CA GLN A 100 18.63 3.93 -6.79
C GLN A 100 18.64 5.41 -7.21
N GLU A 101 18.18 5.73 -8.41
CA GLU A 101 18.08 7.12 -8.89
C GLU A 101 17.13 7.94 -8.03
N GLY A 102 15.93 7.42 -7.72
CA GLY A 102 14.98 8.09 -6.83
C GLY A 102 15.56 8.34 -5.43
N CYS A 103 16.21 7.34 -4.84
CA CYS A 103 16.86 7.50 -3.53
C CYS A 103 18.00 8.53 -3.52
N TRP A 104 18.70 8.69 -4.65
CA TRP A 104 19.71 9.71 -4.82
C TRP A 104 19.09 11.11 -4.91
N GLU A 105 18.01 11.27 -5.68
CA GLU A 105 17.31 12.55 -5.82
C GLU A 105 16.68 13.02 -4.51
N GLU A 106 16.10 12.11 -3.73
CA GLU A 106 15.37 12.44 -2.51
C GLU A 106 16.30 12.62 -1.29
N PHE A 107 17.31 11.75 -1.13
CA PHE A 107 18.13 11.72 0.09
C PHE A 107 19.64 11.81 -0.16
N GLY A 108 20.10 11.78 -1.42
CA GLY A 108 21.53 11.78 -1.75
C GLY A 108 22.27 10.51 -1.30
N VAL A 109 21.56 9.39 -1.17
CA VAL A 109 22.11 8.09 -0.73
C VAL A 109 22.04 7.06 -1.85
N ILE A 110 22.95 6.08 -1.78
CA ILE A 110 22.93 4.91 -2.67
C ILE A 110 22.49 3.69 -1.84
N PRO A 111 21.39 3.01 -2.21
CA PRO A 111 20.93 1.83 -1.48
C PRO A 111 21.96 0.71 -1.49
N ARG A 112 21.98 -0.10 -0.42
CA ARG A 112 22.86 -1.27 -0.26
C ARG A 112 22.03 -2.55 -0.18
N PRO A 113 21.58 -3.12 -1.31
CA PRO A 113 20.54 -4.16 -1.33
C PRO A 113 20.92 -5.49 -0.68
N ARG A 114 22.22 -5.75 -0.50
CA ARG A 114 22.72 -6.98 0.15
C ARG A 114 23.19 -6.77 1.58
N TRP A 115 23.11 -5.55 2.11
CA TRP A 115 23.64 -5.24 3.44
C TRP A 115 22.92 -6.06 4.51
N ILE A 116 21.59 -6.01 4.54
CA ILE A 116 20.78 -6.76 5.52
C ILE A 116 21.08 -8.26 5.47
N THR A 117 21.14 -8.85 4.26
CA THR A 117 21.42 -10.29 4.12
C THR A 117 22.86 -10.68 4.42
N THR A 118 23.80 -9.72 4.38
CA THR A 118 25.20 -9.91 4.77
C THR A 118 25.35 -9.86 6.28
N GLU A 119 24.76 -8.86 6.93
CA GLU A 119 24.93 -8.61 8.37
C GLU A 119 24.09 -9.57 9.24
N PHE A 120 22.83 -9.79 8.85
CA PHE A 120 21.87 -10.55 9.66
C PHE A 120 21.62 -11.96 9.10
N GLY A 121 22.27 -12.30 7.98
CA GLY A 121 21.99 -13.51 7.21
C GLY A 121 20.68 -13.40 6.42
N GLY A 122 20.32 -14.52 5.80
CA GLY A 122 19.17 -14.65 4.91
C GLY A 122 19.30 -15.97 4.14
N GLN A 123 18.22 -16.41 3.50
CA GLN A 123 18.22 -17.58 2.62
C GLN A 123 17.61 -17.21 1.27
#